data_AF-A0AAJ2WEY2-F1
#
_entry.id   AF-A0AAJ2WEY2-F1
#
_cell.length_a   1.000
_cell.length_b   1.000
_cell.length_c   1.000
_cell.angle_alpha   90.00
_cell.angle_beta   90.00
_cell.angle_gamma   90.00
#
_symmetry.space_group_name_H-M   'P 1'
#
loop_
_entity.id
_entity.type
_entity.pdbx_description
1 polymer ?
#
loop_
_entity_poly.entity_id
_entity_poly.type
_entity_poly.pdbx_seq_one_letter_code
_entity_poly.pdbx_strand_id
1 'polypeptide(L)'
;MHTPMILLPDRVYILRDRRNQTIKTNREEYNIYFENVIFPYLPGYDVQVDCKYGRNLGHFWRIDDFPDESGFPLAIRVFDNFTGELLCEKETTVFLAASRQHERRFTLLAIGDSMTQSEVYLEHVAMKLKNLDFVGTRSFNGIVRHEGRGGWSSSTFMEKTGDRYGMSPFLFPDGVAPEEYYGEISFMENAGAEDSADTYVFDGFTHEEINGRAYLKDEKLMRETDVIDSAPRFRFDFGGYLKRWRIPTPDAVSILLGCNDLASKSYSDYKPALDRLIGNIKAMIDSIRKACPTVKILIMTPIPGGSGYAWGLSRGCFGSAAMFRHIIAHTADRLISEFGSHEDEGLFIVSSHMTIDPVYGYKNDTRKANIHSEHQVFVNTDGIHPNHAGYRQMGDALAGAVEAVRS
;
A
#
# COMPACT_ATOMS: atom_id res chain seq x y z
N MET A 1 3.21 5.08 -33.60
CA MET A 1 3.59 5.24 -32.17
C MET A 1 3.04 4.07 -31.39
N HIS A 2 3.66 3.68 -30.26
CA HIS A 2 3.01 2.73 -29.36
C HIS A 2 1.84 3.42 -28.66
N THR A 3 0.67 2.79 -28.70
CA THR A 3 -0.52 3.24 -27.98
C THR A 3 -0.24 3.15 -26.47
N PRO A 4 -0.34 4.25 -25.71
CA PRO A 4 -0.16 4.20 -24.27
C PRO A 4 -1.35 3.51 -23.60
N MET A 5 -1.13 2.98 -22.41
CA MET A 5 -2.18 2.42 -21.56
C MET A 5 -2.62 3.45 -20.50
N ILE A 6 -3.91 3.46 -20.17
CA ILE A 6 -4.47 4.28 -19.11
C ILE A 6 -4.80 3.39 -17.89
N LEU A 7 -4.08 3.59 -16.80
CA LEU A 7 -4.12 2.83 -15.55
C LEU A 7 -5.23 3.33 -14.60
N LEU A 8 -6.44 3.54 -15.13
CA LEU A 8 -7.61 3.87 -14.30
C LEU A 8 -8.40 2.61 -13.93
N PRO A 9 -8.86 2.44 -12.68
CA PRO A 9 -9.86 1.43 -12.36
C PRO A 9 -11.24 1.86 -12.89
N ASP A 10 -12.21 0.94 -12.94
CA ASP A 10 -13.59 1.25 -13.34
C ASP A 10 -14.28 2.21 -12.34
N ARG A 11 -13.81 2.22 -11.08
CA ARG A 11 -14.28 3.13 -10.04
C ARG A 11 -13.13 3.71 -9.21
N VAL A 12 -13.16 5.01 -8.99
CA VAL A 12 -12.23 5.75 -8.11
C VAL A 12 -12.99 6.31 -6.92
N TYR A 13 -12.55 5.98 -5.71
CA TYR A 13 -13.17 6.45 -4.47
C TYR A 13 -12.51 7.72 -3.98
N ILE A 14 -13.27 8.80 -3.83
CA ILE A 14 -12.77 10.09 -3.37
C ILE A 14 -13.56 10.53 -2.13
N LEU A 15 -12.84 10.87 -1.07
CA LEU A 15 -13.43 11.51 0.10
C LEU A 15 -13.80 12.94 -0.28
N ARG A 16 -15.05 13.34 -0.03
CA ARG A 16 -15.49 14.73 -0.17
C ARG A 16 -15.78 15.39 1.17
N ASP A 17 -15.72 16.71 1.15
CA ASP A 17 -16.12 17.57 2.25
C ASP A 17 -17.53 17.23 2.77
N ARG A 18 -17.73 17.50 4.06
CA ARG A 18 -19.09 17.53 4.62
C ARG A 18 -19.87 18.65 3.95
N ARG A 19 -21.17 18.40 3.72
CA ARG A 19 -22.07 19.43 3.20
C ARG A 19 -21.97 20.71 4.06
N ASN A 20 -21.76 21.85 3.42
CA ASN A 20 -21.59 23.16 4.06
C ASN A 20 -20.35 23.30 4.97
N GLN A 21 -19.29 22.52 4.76
CA GLN A 21 -18.01 22.72 5.45
C GLN A 21 -17.40 24.09 5.09
N THR A 22 -17.12 24.92 6.09
CA THR A 22 -16.51 26.26 5.93
C THR A 22 -15.10 26.36 6.49
N ILE A 23 -14.64 25.36 7.24
CA ILE A 23 -13.30 25.32 7.82
C ILE A 23 -12.29 24.99 6.73
N LYS A 24 -11.47 25.98 6.36
CA LYS A 24 -10.46 25.84 5.28
C LYS A 24 -9.50 24.66 5.47
N THR A 25 -9.11 24.34 6.70
CA THR A 25 -8.19 23.24 7.01
C THR A 25 -8.82 21.86 6.86
N ASN A 26 -10.14 21.77 6.73
CA ASN A 26 -10.88 20.53 6.55
C ASN A 26 -11.37 20.35 5.11
N ARG A 27 -10.81 21.14 4.17
CA ARG A 27 -11.11 21.00 2.75
C ARG A 27 -10.38 19.81 2.17
N GLU A 28 -11.11 19.03 1.42
CA GLU A 28 -10.61 17.94 0.61
C GLU A 28 -10.06 18.48 -0.73
N GLU A 29 -9.00 17.86 -1.20
CA GLU A 29 -8.46 18.04 -2.55
C GLU A 29 -8.05 16.65 -3.04
N TYR A 30 -8.35 16.35 -4.30
CA TYR A 30 -7.92 15.10 -4.92
C TYR A 30 -7.34 15.37 -6.30
N ASN A 31 -6.21 14.71 -6.59
CA ASN A 31 -5.48 14.87 -7.84
C ASN A 31 -5.29 13.50 -8.52
N ILE A 32 -5.44 13.48 -9.84
CA ILE A 32 -5.04 12.36 -10.71
C ILE A 32 -3.88 12.84 -11.57
N TYR A 33 -2.66 12.40 -11.26
CA TYR A 33 -1.45 12.77 -11.97
C TYR A 33 -1.29 11.97 -13.26
N PHE A 34 -1.28 12.66 -14.41
CA PHE A 34 -1.29 12.03 -15.73
C PHE A 34 -0.06 11.16 -15.97
N GLU A 35 1.11 11.57 -15.47
CA GLU A 35 2.34 10.79 -15.56
C GLU A 35 2.24 9.42 -14.84
N ASN A 36 1.35 9.31 -13.86
CA ASN A 36 1.18 8.09 -13.09
C ASN A 36 0.06 7.20 -13.64
N VAL A 37 -0.89 7.77 -14.39
CA VAL A 37 -2.01 7.00 -14.97
C VAL A 37 -1.86 6.73 -16.46
N ILE A 38 -0.93 7.36 -17.17
CA ILE A 38 -0.65 7.10 -18.58
C ILE A 38 0.73 6.46 -18.69
N PHE A 39 0.82 5.29 -19.32
CA PHE A 39 2.10 4.60 -19.47
C PHE A 39 2.36 4.10 -20.92
N PRO A 40 3.53 4.37 -21.51
CA PRO A 40 4.49 5.40 -21.07
C PRO A 40 3.82 6.79 -21.12
N TYR A 41 4.29 7.76 -20.33
CA TYR A 41 3.87 9.17 -20.49
C TYR A 41 4.95 9.93 -21.24
N LEU A 42 4.60 10.47 -22.42
CA LEU A 42 5.56 11.11 -23.32
C LEU A 42 5.24 12.60 -23.52
N PRO A 43 6.25 13.48 -23.71
CA PRO A 43 6.02 14.91 -23.95
C PRO A 43 5.18 15.25 -25.18
N GLY A 44 5.05 14.31 -26.14
CA GLY A 44 4.22 14.44 -27.33
C GLY A 44 2.73 14.16 -27.09
N TYR A 45 2.33 13.84 -25.86
CA TYR A 45 0.94 13.54 -25.55
C TYR A 45 0.19 14.81 -25.12
N ASP A 46 -0.97 15.04 -25.75
CA ASP A 46 -1.99 15.96 -25.26
C ASP A 46 -3.04 15.17 -24.47
N VAL A 47 -3.27 15.57 -23.21
CA VAL A 47 -4.18 14.86 -22.30
C VAL A 47 -5.42 15.71 -22.08
N GLN A 48 -6.55 15.18 -22.54
CA GLN A 48 -7.86 15.79 -22.31
C GLN A 48 -8.62 14.98 -21.26
N VAL A 49 -9.35 15.70 -20.42
CA VAL A 49 -10.21 15.10 -19.39
C VAL A 49 -11.63 15.53 -19.67
N ASP A 50 -12.47 14.57 -20.02
CA ASP A 50 -13.90 14.76 -20.22
C ASP A 50 -14.59 14.48 -18.88
N CYS A 51 -14.88 15.56 -18.15
CA CYS A 51 -15.51 15.51 -16.84
C CYS A 51 -16.25 16.82 -16.58
N LYS A 52 -17.45 16.72 -15.99
CA LYS A 52 -18.25 17.89 -15.58
C LYS A 52 -17.61 18.68 -14.43
N TYR A 53 -16.78 18.02 -13.61
CA TYR A 53 -16.22 18.58 -12.39
C TYR A 53 -14.70 18.54 -12.38
N GLY A 54 -14.12 19.38 -11.52
CA GLY A 54 -12.67 19.54 -11.43
C GLY A 54 -12.08 20.33 -12.59
N ARG A 55 -10.75 20.33 -12.66
CA ARG A 55 -9.97 21.12 -13.62
C ARG A 55 -8.80 20.31 -14.14
N ASN A 56 -8.61 20.31 -15.46
CA ASN A 56 -7.38 19.84 -16.08
C ASN A 56 -6.32 20.94 -15.96
N LEU A 57 -5.26 20.69 -15.18
CA LEU A 57 -4.20 21.65 -14.88
C LEU A 57 -2.88 21.28 -15.59
N GLY A 58 -2.98 20.56 -16.71
CA GLY A 58 -1.86 20.21 -17.59
C GLY A 58 -1.11 18.95 -17.15
N HIS A 59 -0.75 18.83 -15.87
CA HIS A 59 -0.04 17.65 -15.34
C HIS A 59 -0.94 16.69 -14.55
N PHE A 60 -2.11 17.17 -14.15
CA PHE A 60 -3.08 16.42 -13.38
C PHE A 60 -4.48 16.99 -13.57
N TRP A 61 -5.47 16.14 -13.32
CA TRP A 61 -6.83 16.58 -13.04
C TRP A 61 -6.97 16.81 -11.53
N ARG A 62 -7.60 17.92 -11.12
CA ARG A 62 -7.86 18.25 -9.71
C ARG A 62 -9.34 18.47 -9.47
N ILE A 63 -9.84 17.98 -8.34
CA ILE A 63 -11.10 18.41 -7.73
C ILE A 63 -10.86 18.90 -6.31
N ASP A 64 -11.33 20.11 -6.03
CA ASP A 64 -11.28 20.79 -4.73
C ASP A 64 -12.59 21.56 -4.43
N ASP A 65 -13.59 21.37 -5.29
CA ASP A 65 -14.97 21.82 -5.14
C ASP A 65 -15.87 20.65 -5.52
N PHE A 66 -16.54 20.07 -4.53
CA PHE A 66 -17.24 18.79 -4.68
C PHE A 66 -18.73 19.00 -4.92
N PRO A 67 -19.31 18.36 -5.94
CA PRO A 67 -20.74 18.43 -6.17
C PRO A 67 -21.53 17.73 -5.06
N ASP A 68 -22.81 18.09 -4.94
CA ASP A 68 -23.76 17.35 -4.10
C ASP A 68 -24.36 16.15 -4.85
N GLU A 69 -23.48 15.30 -5.38
CA GLU A 69 -23.78 14.07 -6.10
C GLU A 69 -23.05 12.89 -5.44
N SER A 70 -23.50 11.66 -5.67
CA SER A 70 -22.83 10.45 -5.16
C SER A 70 -21.61 10.04 -5.99
N GLY A 71 -21.48 10.58 -7.19
CA GLY A 71 -20.43 10.24 -8.14
C GLY A 71 -20.72 10.77 -9.53
N PHE A 72 -19.76 10.66 -10.43
CA PHE A 72 -19.83 11.16 -11.81
C PHE A 72 -18.81 10.42 -12.71
N PRO A 73 -19.07 10.33 -14.03
CA PRO A 73 -18.09 9.78 -14.96
C PRO A 73 -16.93 10.75 -15.17
N LEU A 74 -15.74 10.20 -15.40
CA LEU A 74 -14.54 10.91 -15.82
C LEU A 74 -13.85 10.07 -16.89
N ALA A 75 -13.57 10.66 -18.06
CA ALA A 75 -12.78 10.01 -19.08
C ALA A 75 -11.45 10.75 -19.32
N ILE A 76 -10.36 9.99 -19.43
CA ILE A 76 -9.06 10.49 -19.88
C ILE A 76 -8.89 10.07 -21.34
N ARG A 77 -8.60 11.05 -22.21
CA ARG A 77 -8.28 10.84 -23.62
C ARG A 77 -6.86 11.33 -23.88
N VAL A 78 -6.07 10.52 -24.57
CA VAL A 78 -4.68 10.83 -24.91
C VAL A 78 -4.57 10.98 -26.42
N PHE A 79 -4.14 12.14 -26.87
CA PHE A 79 -3.91 12.47 -28.26
C PHE A 79 -2.43 12.62 -28.55
N ASP A 80 -2.04 12.32 -29.78
CA ASP A 80 -0.76 12.74 -30.33
C ASP A 80 -0.83 14.24 -30.64
N ASN A 81 0.01 15.05 -29.99
CA ASN A 81 -0.06 16.51 -30.09
C ASN A 81 0.44 17.07 -31.44
N PHE A 82 1.05 16.22 -32.27
CA PHE A 82 1.56 16.61 -33.59
C PHE A 82 0.53 16.37 -34.69
N THR A 83 -0.16 15.24 -34.64
CA THR A 83 -1.14 14.78 -35.63
C THR A 83 -2.58 15.09 -35.23
N GLY A 84 -2.87 15.24 -33.93
CA GLY A 84 -4.22 15.32 -33.38
C GLY A 84 -4.95 13.98 -33.31
N GLU A 85 -4.27 12.85 -33.57
CA GLU A 85 -4.86 11.52 -33.53
C GLU A 85 -5.16 11.10 -32.08
N LEU A 86 -6.36 10.55 -31.83
CA LEU A 86 -6.68 9.90 -30.56
C LEU A 86 -5.89 8.59 -30.45
N LEU A 87 -4.98 8.51 -29.48
CA LEU A 87 -4.17 7.33 -29.24
C LEU A 87 -4.91 6.30 -28.39
N CYS A 88 -5.54 6.73 -27.30
CA CYS A 88 -6.36 5.89 -26.43
C CYS A 88 -7.30 6.73 -25.55
N GLU A 89 -8.33 6.08 -25.04
CA GLU A 89 -9.21 6.65 -24.02
C GLU A 89 -9.61 5.61 -22.98
N LYS A 90 -9.96 6.07 -21.78
CA LYS A 90 -10.53 5.24 -20.72
C LYS A 90 -11.46 6.06 -19.84
N GLU A 91 -12.60 5.49 -19.52
CA GLU A 91 -13.58 6.06 -18.60
C GLU A 91 -13.49 5.37 -17.23
N THR A 92 -13.76 6.14 -16.17
CA THR A 92 -13.94 5.65 -14.81
C THR A 92 -15.14 6.35 -14.17
N THR A 93 -15.75 5.70 -13.18
CA THR A 93 -16.73 6.35 -12.30
C THR A 93 -16.03 6.89 -11.07
N VAL A 94 -16.05 8.20 -10.87
CA VAL A 94 -15.70 8.79 -9.58
C VAL A 94 -16.85 8.55 -8.61
N PHE A 95 -16.58 7.87 -7.51
CA PHE A 95 -17.50 7.68 -6.39
C PHE A 95 -17.12 8.65 -5.26
N LEU A 96 -18.06 9.51 -4.87
CA LEU A 96 -17.86 10.51 -3.82
C LEU A 96 -18.35 9.97 -2.48
N ALA A 97 -17.40 9.56 -1.64
CA ALA A 97 -17.67 9.21 -0.25
C ALA A 97 -17.77 10.50 0.58
N ALA A 98 -18.97 10.86 1.01
CA ALA A 98 -19.15 12.00 1.90
C ALA A 98 -18.66 11.62 3.31
N SER A 99 -17.76 12.41 3.89
CA SER A 99 -17.38 12.24 5.31
C SER A 99 -18.62 12.31 6.20
N ARG A 100 -18.92 11.22 6.92
CA ARG A 100 -20.06 11.14 7.85
C ARG A 100 -19.59 10.98 9.29
N GLN A 101 -20.51 11.21 10.23
CA GLN A 101 -20.36 10.73 11.59
C GLN A 101 -21.05 9.38 11.66
N HIS A 102 -20.26 8.32 11.75
CA HIS A 102 -20.73 6.96 11.96
C HIS A 102 -20.89 6.72 13.46
N GLU A 103 -22.00 6.14 13.91
CA GLU A 103 -22.18 5.81 15.34
C GLU A 103 -21.33 4.61 15.75
N ARG A 104 -21.23 3.63 14.85
CA ARG A 104 -20.38 2.44 15.00
C ARG A 104 -18.92 2.80 14.71
N ARG A 105 -18.01 2.24 15.51
CA ARG A 105 -16.57 2.25 15.18
C ARG A 105 -16.27 1.26 14.07
N PHE A 106 -15.48 1.71 13.10
CA PHE A 106 -14.98 0.89 12.00
C PHE A 106 -13.53 0.50 12.29
N THR A 107 -13.18 -0.78 12.12
CA THR A 107 -11.83 -1.28 12.40
C THR A 107 -11.08 -1.66 11.12
N LEU A 108 -9.88 -1.12 10.94
CA LEU A 108 -9.00 -1.38 9.79
C LEU A 108 -7.72 -2.13 10.21
N LEU A 109 -7.42 -3.23 9.52
CA LEU A 109 -6.10 -3.89 9.57
C LEU A 109 -5.32 -3.54 8.29
N ALA A 110 -4.17 -2.89 8.41
CA ALA A 110 -3.32 -2.58 7.26
C ALA A 110 -2.12 -3.54 7.17
N ILE A 111 -2.01 -4.28 6.06
CA ILE A 111 -0.89 -5.18 5.75
C ILE A 111 -0.04 -4.51 4.67
N GLY A 112 1.28 -4.42 4.86
CA GLY A 112 2.13 -3.92 3.79
C GLY A 112 3.60 -3.79 4.10
N ASP A 113 4.30 -3.13 3.19
CA ASP A 113 5.76 -2.95 3.21
C ASP A 113 6.23 -1.75 4.05
N SER A 114 7.39 -1.14 3.71
CA SER A 114 7.95 0.02 4.41
C SER A 114 7.04 1.26 4.36
N MET A 115 6.19 1.39 3.34
CA MET A 115 5.24 2.51 3.28
C MET A 115 4.17 2.35 4.35
N THR A 116 3.67 1.13 4.55
CA THR A 116 2.74 0.80 5.64
C THR A 116 3.44 0.82 6.98
N GLN A 117 4.71 0.42 7.02
CA GLN A 117 5.52 0.55 8.22
C GLN A 117 5.53 2.00 8.71
N SER A 118 5.70 2.98 7.81
CA SER A 118 5.86 4.39 8.19
C SER A 118 4.71 5.00 8.99
N GLU A 119 3.53 4.37 9.02
CA GLU A 119 2.26 4.84 9.60
C GLU A 119 1.71 6.15 9.02
N VAL A 120 2.50 6.98 8.34
CA VAL A 120 2.11 8.36 7.97
C VAL A 120 0.81 8.44 7.17
N TYR A 121 0.61 7.53 6.20
CA TYR A 121 -0.64 7.54 5.42
C TYR A 121 -1.83 7.01 6.23
N LEU A 122 -1.60 6.10 7.18
CA LEU A 122 -2.64 5.57 8.07
C LEU A 122 -3.03 6.62 9.12
N GLU A 123 -2.07 7.33 9.69
CA GLU A 123 -2.31 8.48 10.58
C GLU A 123 -3.14 9.56 9.87
N HIS A 124 -2.84 9.84 8.61
CA HIS A 124 -3.62 10.79 7.83
C HIS A 124 -5.06 10.33 7.61
N VAL A 125 -5.28 9.04 7.34
CA VAL A 125 -6.63 8.46 7.27
C VAL A 125 -7.34 8.60 8.62
N ALA A 126 -6.65 8.32 9.74
CA ALA A 126 -7.19 8.48 11.09
C ALA A 126 -7.59 9.94 11.40
N MET A 127 -6.82 10.92 10.90
CA MET A 127 -7.11 12.33 11.05
C MET A 127 -8.36 12.76 10.25
N LYS A 128 -8.58 12.17 9.07
CA LYS A 128 -9.73 12.49 8.21
C LYS A 128 -11.01 11.81 8.65
N LEU A 129 -10.90 10.60 9.18
CA LEU A 129 -12.01 9.70 9.37
C LEU A 129 -12.31 9.48 10.85
N LYS A 130 -13.45 10.02 11.32
CA LYS A 130 -13.91 9.81 12.70
C LYS A 130 -14.33 8.36 12.94
N ASN A 131 -14.21 7.89 14.18
CA ASN A 131 -14.59 6.54 14.64
C ASN A 131 -13.94 5.41 13.82
N LEU A 132 -12.67 5.61 13.47
CA LEU A 132 -11.80 4.62 12.86
C LEU A 132 -10.79 4.13 13.90
N ASP A 133 -10.79 2.83 14.15
CA ASP A 133 -9.76 2.16 14.96
C ASP A 133 -8.86 1.32 14.04
N PHE A 134 -7.61 1.14 14.46
CA PHE A 134 -6.62 0.34 13.75
C PHE A 134 -6.23 -0.87 14.59
N VAL A 135 -6.03 -2.01 13.92
CA VAL A 135 -5.61 -3.26 14.58
C VAL A 135 -4.40 -3.87 13.90
N GLY A 136 -3.63 -4.63 14.66
CA GLY A 136 -2.37 -5.20 14.23
C GLY A 136 -1.46 -5.53 15.42
N THR A 137 -0.37 -6.23 15.13
CA THR A 137 0.64 -6.59 16.12
C THR A 137 1.65 -5.48 16.37
N ARG A 138 1.83 -4.53 15.43
CA ARG A 138 2.83 -3.46 15.55
C ARG A 138 2.23 -2.07 15.60
N SER A 139 2.93 -1.14 16.25
CA SER A 139 2.66 0.30 16.23
C SER A 139 3.83 1.10 16.82
N PHE A 140 4.19 2.24 16.23
CA PHE A 140 5.15 3.21 16.75
C PHE A 140 4.55 4.10 17.85
N ASN A 141 3.29 4.52 17.69
CA ASN A 141 2.63 5.47 18.60
C ASN A 141 1.64 4.80 19.57
N GLY A 142 1.44 3.48 19.45
CA GLY A 142 0.49 2.69 20.24
C GLY A 142 -0.99 2.86 19.84
N ILE A 143 -1.28 3.72 18.86
CA ILE A 143 -2.64 4.08 18.41
C ILE A 143 -2.91 3.49 17.03
N VAL A 144 -2.04 3.75 16.05
CA VAL A 144 -2.16 3.22 14.70
C VAL A 144 -1.50 1.85 14.67
N ARG A 145 -2.29 0.78 14.85
CA ARG A 145 -1.78 -0.59 14.77
C ARG A 145 -1.86 -1.15 13.35
N HIS A 146 -0.89 -1.95 12.95
CA HIS A 146 -0.79 -2.47 11.58
C HIS A 146 0.17 -3.67 11.47
N GLU A 147 0.29 -4.19 10.25
CA GLU A 147 1.23 -5.22 9.82
C GLU A 147 2.17 -4.68 8.73
N GLY A 148 2.69 -3.47 8.96
CA GLY A 148 3.67 -2.81 8.10
C GLY A 148 5.09 -3.27 8.40
N ARG A 149 5.80 -3.76 7.37
CA ARG A 149 7.12 -4.41 7.52
C ARG A 149 8.10 -3.93 6.45
N GLY A 150 9.11 -3.17 6.87
CA GLY A 150 10.12 -2.62 5.98
C GLY A 150 10.98 -3.69 5.34
N GLY A 151 11.18 -3.57 4.02
CA GLY A 151 11.91 -4.55 3.22
C GLY A 151 11.17 -5.86 2.95
N TRP A 152 9.94 -6.04 3.47
CA TRP A 152 9.17 -7.26 3.25
C TRP A 152 8.43 -7.20 1.92
N SER A 153 8.53 -8.30 1.18
CA SER A 153 7.74 -8.58 -0.03
C SER A 153 6.51 -9.41 0.34
N SER A 154 5.59 -9.60 -0.61
CA SER A 154 4.49 -10.57 -0.43
C SER A 154 5.02 -11.97 -0.07
N SER A 155 6.12 -12.39 -0.68
CA SER A 155 6.75 -13.70 -0.40
C SER A 155 7.28 -13.77 1.03
N THR A 156 7.80 -12.66 1.57
CA THR A 156 8.26 -12.62 2.96
C THR A 156 7.10 -12.88 3.93
N PHE A 157 5.91 -12.32 3.70
CA PHE A 157 4.72 -12.63 4.50
C PHE A 157 4.28 -14.10 4.36
N MET A 158 4.45 -14.71 3.19
CA MET A 158 4.03 -16.08 2.91
C MET A 158 5.02 -17.16 3.37
N GLU A 159 6.30 -16.80 3.59
CA GLU A 159 7.37 -17.80 3.75
C GLU A 159 8.32 -17.54 4.92
N LYS A 160 8.40 -16.32 5.46
CA LYS A 160 9.37 -16.00 6.53
C LYS A 160 8.91 -16.56 7.88
N THR A 161 9.37 -17.76 8.20
CA THR A 161 9.04 -18.47 9.45
C THR A 161 9.74 -17.90 10.68
N GLY A 162 10.91 -17.28 10.51
CA GLY A 162 11.57 -16.53 11.57
C GLY A 162 13.06 -16.28 11.35
N ASP A 163 13.55 -15.21 11.95
CA ASP A 163 14.93 -14.96 12.37
C ASP A 163 14.87 -13.93 13.53
N ARG A 164 16.02 -13.52 14.08
CA ARG A 164 16.05 -12.52 15.15
C ARG A 164 15.42 -11.16 14.79
N TYR A 165 15.19 -10.87 13.52
CA TYR A 165 14.64 -9.61 13.00
C TYR A 165 13.21 -9.74 12.46
N GLY A 166 12.61 -10.92 12.54
CA GLY A 166 11.18 -11.07 12.33
C GLY A 166 10.74 -12.44 11.86
N MET A 167 9.52 -12.76 12.25
CA MET A 167 8.71 -13.86 11.70
C MET A 167 7.42 -13.31 11.15
N SER A 168 6.87 -13.94 10.11
CA SER A 168 5.55 -13.58 9.61
C SER A 168 4.51 -13.92 10.68
N PRO A 169 3.67 -12.97 11.10
CA PRO A 169 2.68 -13.22 12.14
C PRO A 169 1.53 -14.11 11.66
N PHE A 170 1.51 -14.42 10.35
CA PHE A 170 0.49 -15.23 9.68
C PHE A 170 0.91 -16.67 9.41
N LEU A 171 2.14 -17.06 9.75
CA LEU A 171 2.64 -18.41 9.47
C LEU A 171 2.58 -19.30 10.70
N PHE A 172 1.94 -20.45 10.54
CA PHE A 172 1.76 -21.44 11.59
C PHE A 172 2.20 -22.82 11.11
N PRO A 173 2.88 -23.62 11.95
CA PRO A 173 3.31 -24.94 11.57
C PRO A 173 2.11 -25.90 11.46
N ASP A 174 2.17 -26.85 10.53
CA ASP A 174 1.18 -27.91 10.38
C ASP A 174 1.09 -28.77 11.63
N GLY A 175 -0.14 -29.16 12.00
CA GLY A 175 -0.40 -29.96 13.20
C GLY A 175 -0.36 -29.18 14.53
N VAL A 176 -0.03 -27.89 14.52
CA VAL A 176 -0.10 -27.02 15.71
C VAL A 176 -1.25 -26.02 15.58
N ALA A 177 -2.06 -25.93 16.64
CA ALA A 177 -3.09 -24.91 16.74
C ALA A 177 -2.45 -23.51 16.86
N PRO A 178 -2.97 -22.48 16.19
CA PRO A 178 -2.35 -21.14 16.20
C PRO A 178 -2.05 -20.57 17.60
N GLU A 179 -2.92 -20.81 18.58
CA GLU A 179 -2.80 -20.35 19.97
C GLU A 179 -1.73 -21.12 20.78
N GLU A 180 -1.36 -22.30 20.29
CA GLU A 180 -0.30 -23.15 20.84
C GLU A 180 1.07 -22.90 20.18
N TYR A 181 1.15 -22.02 19.19
CA TYR A 181 2.41 -21.66 18.54
C TYR A 181 2.96 -20.37 19.14
N TYR A 182 4.14 -20.45 19.76
CA TYR A 182 4.81 -19.32 20.38
C TYR A 182 5.38 -18.35 19.35
N GLY A 183 5.95 -18.88 18.26
CA GLY A 183 6.75 -18.14 17.31
C GLY A 183 8.20 -18.63 17.25
N GLU A 184 9.05 -17.87 16.56
CA GLU A 184 10.49 -18.07 16.60
C GLU A 184 11.08 -17.59 17.93
N ILE A 185 11.77 -18.48 18.63
CA ILE A 185 12.24 -18.21 19.99
C ILE A 185 13.23 -17.05 20.01
N SER A 186 14.16 -16.98 19.06
CA SER A 186 15.14 -15.87 19.03
C SER A 186 14.46 -14.53 18.79
N PHE A 187 13.39 -14.48 17.98
CA PHE A 187 12.62 -13.26 17.79
C PHE A 187 11.92 -12.82 19.08
N MET A 188 11.21 -13.74 19.75
CA MET A 188 10.41 -13.42 20.94
C MET A 188 11.29 -13.10 22.16
N GLU A 189 12.43 -13.75 22.30
CA GLU A 189 13.42 -13.43 23.33
C GLU A 189 14.00 -12.02 23.13
N ASN A 190 14.36 -11.65 21.89
CA ASN A 190 14.83 -10.30 21.61
C ASN A 190 13.72 -9.26 21.80
N ALA A 191 12.48 -9.55 21.41
CA ALA A 191 11.37 -8.62 21.60
C ALA A 191 11.06 -8.34 23.08
N GLY A 192 11.37 -9.29 23.96
CA GLY A 192 11.16 -9.18 25.40
C GLY A 192 12.37 -8.70 26.22
N ALA A 193 13.51 -8.47 25.58
CA ALA A 193 14.75 -8.16 26.28
C ALA A 193 14.84 -6.66 26.65
N GLU A 194 15.28 -6.37 27.88
CA GLU A 194 15.53 -4.99 28.35
C GLU A 194 16.61 -4.27 27.52
N ASP A 195 17.57 -5.03 26.99
CA ASP A 195 18.68 -4.57 26.15
C ASP A 195 18.46 -4.85 24.65
N SER A 196 17.21 -5.10 24.26
CA SER A 196 16.86 -5.28 22.85
C SER A 196 17.37 -4.11 22.01
N ALA A 197 17.88 -4.43 20.82
CA ALA A 197 18.32 -3.40 19.89
C ALA A 197 17.14 -2.44 19.64
N ASP A 198 17.41 -1.14 19.63
CA ASP A 198 16.42 -0.10 19.34
C ASP A 198 15.98 -0.20 17.86
N THR A 199 15.05 -1.12 17.61
CA THR A 199 14.54 -1.43 16.29
C THR A 199 13.05 -1.75 16.36
N TYR A 200 12.30 -1.09 15.49
CA TYR A 200 10.86 -1.27 15.31
C TYR A 200 10.41 -2.71 15.07
N VAL A 201 11.31 -3.63 14.68
CA VAL A 201 10.91 -5.02 14.42
C VAL A 201 10.29 -5.70 15.64
N PHE A 202 10.55 -5.18 16.85
CA PHE A 202 10.00 -5.68 18.10
C PHE A 202 8.79 -4.86 18.61
N ASP A 203 8.55 -3.67 18.07
CA ASP A 203 7.48 -2.79 18.56
C ASP A 203 6.10 -3.46 18.44
N GLY A 204 5.37 -3.45 19.56
CA GLY A 204 4.06 -4.08 19.69
C GLY A 204 4.08 -5.56 20.08
N PHE A 205 5.27 -6.18 20.14
CA PHE A 205 5.47 -7.48 20.78
C PHE A 205 5.90 -7.27 22.23
N THR A 206 5.17 -7.88 23.16
CA THR A 206 5.58 -7.94 24.57
C THR A 206 6.13 -9.31 24.87
N HIS A 207 7.05 -9.40 25.84
CA HIS A 207 7.50 -10.68 26.35
C HIS A 207 6.29 -11.52 26.80
N GLU A 208 6.22 -12.77 26.34
CA GLU A 208 5.26 -13.77 26.78
C GLU A 208 6.04 -15.00 27.23
N GLU A 209 5.65 -15.61 28.35
CA GLU A 209 6.20 -16.92 28.69
C GLU A 209 5.75 -17.98 27.67
N ILE A 210 6.65 -18.89 27.31
CA ILE A 210 6.38 -19.97 26.33
C ILE A 210 5.19 -20.82 26.78
N ASN A 211 5.02 -21.07 28.08
CA ASN A 211 3.85 -21.78 28.64
C ASN A 211 3.54 -23.13 27.96
N GLY A 212 4.57 -23.92 27.65
CA GLY A 212 4.42 -25.22 26.99
C GLY A 212 3.98 -25.17 25.52
N ARG A 213 3.90 -23.96 24.92
CA ARG A 213 3.65 -23.78 23.49
C ARG A 213 4.79 -24.35 22.64
N ALA A 214 4.45 -24.78 21.44
CA ALA A 214 5.45 -25.13 20.44
C ALA A 214 6.15 -23.87 19.94
N TYR A 215 7.45 -23.93 19.71
CA TYR A 215 8.25 -22.80 19.23
C TYR A 215 9.22 -23.25 18.14
N LEU A 216 9.61 -22.34 17.27
CA LEU A 216 10.67 -22.59 16.30
C LEU A 216 12.03 -22.30 16.97
N LYS A 217 13.04 -23.13 16.67
CA LYS A 217 14.45 -22.91 17.00
C LYS A 217 15.33 -23.67 16.03
N ASP A 218 16.31 -23.01 15.42
CA ASP A 218 17.22 -23.61 14.44
C ASP A 218 16.45 -24.38 13.33
N GLU A 219 15.37 -23.76 12.83
CA GLU A 219 14.45 -24.30 11.81
C GLU A 219 13.65 -25.55 12.24
N LYS A 220 13.79 -26.00 13.49
CA LYS A 220 13.07 -27.15 14.05
C LYS A 220 11.93 -26.68 14.94
N LEU A 221 10.83 -27.41 14.89
CA LEU A 221 9.70 -27.20 15.78
C LEU A 221 9.94 -27.96 17.07
N MET A 222 9.93 -27.22 18.17
CA MET A 222 10.27 -27.71 19.51
C MET A 222 9.07 -27.58 20.44
N ARG A 223 9.00 -28.41 21.47
CA ARG A 223 8.15 -28.20 22.64
C ARG A 223 8.93 -28.62 23.88
N GLU A 224 9.03 -27.73 24.87
CA GLU A 224 9.96 -27.90 25.99
C GLU A 224 11.39 -28.11 25.48
N THR A 225 11.93 -29.31 25.62
CA THR A 225 13.26 -29.70 25.12
C THR A 225 13.22 -30.67 23.93
N ASP A 226 12.03 -31.14 23.55
CA ASP A 226 11.85 -32.16 22.51
C ASP A 226 11.68 -31.54 21.13
N VAL A 227 12.27 -32.19 20.12
CA VAL A 227 12.01 -31.91 18.71
C VAL A 227 10.70 -32.59 18.33
N ILE A 228 9.65 -31.80 18.07
CA ILE A 228 8.35 -32.34 17.64
C ILE A 228 8.25 -32.48 16.13
N ASP A 229 8.98 -31.65 15.37
CA ASP A 229 9.18 -31.80 13.93
C ASP A 229 10.55 -31.22 13.53
N SER A 230 11.36 -32.03 12.84
CA SER A 230 12.69 -31.60 12.37
C SER A 230 12.67 -30.77 11.10
N ALA A 231 11.54 -30.75 10.37
CA ALA A 231 11.36 -30.01 9.13
C ALA A 231 9.89 -29.55 8.99
N PRO A 232 9.41 -28.70 9.94
CA PRO A 232 8.02 -28.27 9.96
C PRO A 232 7.64 -27.54 8.68
N ARG A 233 6.48 -27.90 8.14
CA ARG A 233 5.83 -27.13 7.07
C ARG A 233 4.94 -26.07 7.68
N PHE A 234 4.93 -24.90 7.06
CA PHE A 234 4.15 -23.75 7.49
C PHE A 234 3.06 -23.43 6.48
N ARG A 235 1.92 -22.96 7.00
CA ARG A 235 0.81 -22.44 6.21
C ARG A 235 0.52 -20.99 6.59
N PHE A 236 0.09 -20.22 5.59
CA PHE A 236 -0.47 -18.90 5.82
C PHE A 236 -1.91 -19.02 6.35
N ASP A 237 -2.15 -18.51 7.55
CA ASP A 237 -3.43 -18.66 8.27
C ASP A 237 -3.83 -17.33 8.93
N PHE A 238 -4.64 -16.54 8.22
CA PHE A 238 -5.15 -15.27 8.73
C PHE A 238 -6.07 -15.45 9.94
N GLY A 239 -6.89 -16.51 9.96
CA GLY A 239 -7.73 -16.83 11.10
C GLY A 239 -6.91 -17.20 12.33
N GLY A 240 -5.82 -17.96 12.13
CA GLY A 240 -4.85 -18.27 13.16
C GLY A 240 -4.15 -17.02 13.71
N TYR A 241 -3.78 -16.09 12.84
CA TYR A 241 -3.23 -14.78 13.23
C TYR A 241 -4.16 -14.04 14.18
N LEU A 242 -5.45 -13.91 13.85
CA LEU A 242 -6.42 -13.20 14.70
C LEU A 242 -6.49 -13.83 16.10
N LYS A 243 -6.47 -15.16 16.19
CA LYS A 243 -6.57 -15.87 17.46
C LYS A 243 -5.27 -15.80 18.27
N ARG A 244 -4.11 -16.07 17.66
CA ARG A 244 -2.80 -16.07 18.33
C ARG A 244 -2.48 -14.71 18.95
N TRP A 245 -2.80 -13.64 18.23
CA TRP A 245 -2.48 -12.28 18.62
C TRP A 245 -3.65 -11.54 19.26
N ARG A 246 -4.79 -12.23 19.47
CA ARG A 246 -6.01 -11.69 20.07
C ARG A 246 -6.49 -10.41 19.36
N ILE A 247 -6.32 -10.38 18.04
CA ILE A 247 -6.74 -9.27 17.19
C ILE A 247 -8.24 -9.44 16.92
N PRO A 248 -9.08 -8.45 17.25
CA PRO A 248 -10.50 -8.54 16.95
C PRO A 248 -10.70 -8.58 15.43
N THR A 249 -11.76 -9.23 14.98
CA THR A 249 -12.12 -9.30 13.56
C THR A 249 -12.25 -7.87 12.99
N PRO A 250 -11.42 -7.48 12.00
CA PRO A 250 -11.50 -6.15 11.42
C PRO A 250 -12.72 -6.05 10.49
N ASP A 251 -13.23 -4.84 10.29
CA ASP A 251 -14.26 -4.53 9.30
C ASP A 251 -13.68 -4.44 7.89
N ALA A 252 -12.43 -3.98 7.78
CA ALA A 252 -11.67 -3.99 6.54
C ALA A 252 -10.21 -4.41 6.73
N VAL A 253 -9.64 -5.00 5.68
CA VAL A 253 -8.21 -5.25 5.54
C VAL A 253 -7.70 -4.47 4.33
N SER A 254 -6.68 -3.62 4.51
CA SER A 254 -5.97 -3.01 3.38
C SER A 254 -4.66 -3.73 3.12
N ILE A 255 -4.31 -3.94 1.85
CA ILE A 255 -3.07 -4.61 1.43
C ILE A 255 -2.30 -3.66 0.51
N LEU A 256 -1.10 -3.24 0.92
CA LEU A 256 -0.15 -2.46 0.11
C LEU A 256 1.17 -3.21 -0.03
N LEU A 257 1.32 -3.93 -1.14
CA LEU A 257 2.49 -4.73 -1.48
C LEU A 257 2.86 -4.55 -2.96
N GLY A 258 4.04 -5.04 -3.34
CA GLY A 258 4.53 -4.99 -4.72
C GLY A 258 5.77 -4.15 -4.92
N CYS A 259 6.05 -3.16 -4.06
CA CYS A 259 7.29 -2.38 -4.16
C CYS A 259 8.50 -3.28 -3.91
N ASN A 260 8.59 -3.96 -2.75
CA ASN A 260 9.74 -4.83 -2.45
C ASN A 260 9.78 -6.10 -3.30
N ASP A 261 8.63 -6.57 -3.80
CA ASP A 261 8.55 -7.69 -4.74
C ASP A 261 9.27 -7.37 -6.06
N LEU A 262 9.24 -6.11 -6.49
CA LEU A 262 9.57 -5.70 -7.86
C LEU A 262 10.67 -4.65 -7.99
N ALA A 263 10.98 -3.87 -6.95
CA ALA A 263 11.94 -2.76 -7.02
C ALA A 263 13.38 -3.18 -7.36
N SER A 264 13.73 -4.45 -7.14
CA SER A 264 15.04 -5.02 -7.50
C SER A 264 15.04 -5.74 -8.86
N LYS A 265 13.90 -5.78 -9.56
CA LYS A 265 13.76 -6.51 -10.82
C LYS A 265 14.15 -5.67 -12.02
N SER A 266 14.59 -6.36 -13.05
CA SER A 266 14.88 -5.85 -14.39
C SER A 266 13.69 -6.06 -15.33
N TYR A 267 13.78 -5.52 -16.55
CA TYR A 267 12.82 -5.82 -17.62
C TYR A 267 12.68 -7.31 -17.93
N SER A 268 13.73 -8.10 -17.71
CA SER A 268 13.77 -9.52 -18.10
C SER A 268 13.15 -10.47 -17.07
N ASP A 269 13.08 -10.08 -15.80
CA ASP A 269 12.69 -10.96 -14.68
C ASP A 269 11.53 -10.42 -13.82
N TYR A 270 10.99 -9.23 -14.12
CA TYR A 270 9.85 -8.71 -13.34
C TYR A 270 8.56 -9.50 -13.54
N LYS A 271 8.33 -10.10 -14.72
CA LYS A 271 7.06 -10.81 -15.02
C LYS A 271 6.82 -12.01 -14.09
N PRO A 272 7.77 -12.96 -13.92
CA PRO A 272 7.60 -14.04 -12.94
C PRO A 272 7.43 -13.53 -11.51
N ALA A 273 8.12 -12.44 -11.13
CA ALA A 273 7.95 -11.83 -9.81
C ALA A 273 6.55 -11.22 -9.63
N LEU A 274 5.99 -10.61 -10.68
CA LEU A 274 4.63 -10.10 -10.70
C LEU A 274 3.60 -11.24 -10.60
N ASP A 275 3.79 -12.35 -11.33
CA ASP A 275 2.89 -13.51 -11.21
C ASP A 275 2.90 -14.08 -9.79
N ARG A 276 4.09 -14.13 -9.15
CA ARG A 276 4.21 -14.54 -7.74
C ARG A 276 3.50 -13.56 -6.79
N LEU A 277 3.64 -12.25 -7.00
CA LEU A 277 2.92 -11.23 -6.22
C LEU A 277 1.40 -11.44 -6.31
N ILE A 278 0.87 -11.61 -7.52
CA ILE A 278 -0.58 -11.82 -7.72
C ILE A 278 -1.04 -13.12 -7.06
N GLY A 279 -0.28 -14.21 -7.20
CA GLY A 279 -0.57 -15.49 -6.53
C GLY A 279 -0.60 -15.36 -5.00
N ASN A 280 0.36 -14.64 -4.43
CA ASN A 280 0.42 -14.39 -2.99
C ASN A 280 -0.75 -13.53 -2.51
N ILE A 281 -1.12 -12.46 -3.22
CA ILE A 281 -2.28 -11.63 -2.87
C ILE A 281 -3.57 -12.46 -2.92
N LYS A 282 -3.75 -13.31 -3.94
CA LYS A 282 -4.90 -14.24 -4.01
C LYS A 282 -4.94 -15.17 -2.81
N ALA A 283 -3.82 -15.79 -2.44
CA ALA A 283 -3.74 -16.66 -1.26
C ALA A 283 -4.05 -15.92 0.05
N MET A 284 -3.60 -14.67 0.20
CA MET A 284 -3.94 -13.82 1.34
C MET A 284 -5.45 -13.53 1.38
N ILE A 285 -6.05 -13.14 0.25
CA ILE A 285 -7.49 -12.88 0.12
C ILE A 285 -8.30 -14.13 0.50
N ASP A 286 -7.92 -15.30 0.00
CA ASP A 286 -8.62 -16.56 0.28
C ASP A 286 -8.59 -16.90 1.78
N SER A 287 -7.43 -16.73 2.42
CA SER A 287 -7.26 -16.95 3.87
C SER A 287 -8.07 -15.94 4.69
N ILE A 288 -8.10 -14.66 4.28
CA ILE A 288 -8.90 -13.60 4.90
C ILE A 288 -10.39 -13.90 4.78
N ARG A 289 -10.89 -14.21 3.58
CA ARG A 289 -12.31 -14.53 3.33
C ARG A 289 -12.76 -15.77 4.11
N LYS A 290 -11.90 -16.77 4.24
CA LYS A 290 -12.17 -17.98 5.04
C LYS A 290 -12.37 -17.66 6.51
N ALA A 291 -11.58 -16.74 7.06
CA ALA A 291 -11.66 -16.36 8.48
C ALA A 291 -12.79 -15.35 8.75
N CYS A 292 -12.98 -14.40 7.82
CA CYS A 292 -13.87 -13.24 7.98
C CYS A 292 -14.71 -13.03 6.70
N PRO A 293 -15.80 -13.78 6.47
CA PRO A 293 -16.54 -13.75 5.20
C PRO A 293 -17.14 -12.38 4.82
N THR A 294 -17.34 -11.49 5.79
CA THR A 294 -17.96 -10.18 5.59
C THR A 294 -16.97 -9.03 5.49
N VAL A 295 -15.66 -9.29 5.67
CA VAL A 295 -14.63 -8.25 5.70
C VAL A 295 -14.48 -7.61 4.33
N LYS A 296 -14.27 -6.29 4.32
CA LYS A 296 -13.96 -5.55 3.10
C LYS A 296 -12.46 -5.60 2.84
N ILE A 297 -12.06 -5.89 1.61
CA ILE A 297 -10.64 -6.00 1.24
C ILE A 297 -10.29 -4.84 0.31
N LEU A 298 -9.32 -4.03 0.72
CA LEU A 298 -8.88 -2.82 0.04
C LEU A 298 -7.47 -3.05 -0.53
N ILE A 299 -7.34 -3.30 -1.83
CA ILE A 299 -6.05 -3.55 -2.48
C ILE A 299 -5.48 -2.22 -2.95
N MET A 300 -4.41 -1.77 -2.28
CA MET A 300 -3.71 -0.54 -2.65
C MET A 300 -2.66 -0.82 -3.73
N THR A 301 -2.69 -0.06 -4.83
CA THR A 301 -1.66 -0.18 -5.87
C THR A 301 -0.32 0.41 -5.39
N PRO A 302 0.83 -0.22 -5.69
CA PRO A 302 2.12 0.38 -5.38
C PRO A 302 2.31 1.68 -6.16
N ILE A 303 2.99 2.64 -5.53
CA ILE A 303 3.26 3.96 -6.14
C ILE A 303 4.44 3.90 -7.12
N PRO A 304 4.48 4.79 -8.13
CA PRO A 304 5.67 4.99 -8.96
C PRO A 304 6.88 5.40 -8.12
N GLY A 305 8.05 5.48 -8.76
CA GLY A 305 9.27 5.95 -8.09
C GLY A 305 9.50 7.44 -8.32
N GLY A 306 10.35 8.03 -7.47
CA GLY A 306 10.86 9.39 -7.67
C GLY A 306 11.76 9.52 -8.91
N SER A 307 12.30 10.73 -9.13
CA SER A 307 13.10 11.03 -10.31
C SER A 307 14.33 10.12 -10.53
N GLY A 308 14.85 10.11 -11.77
CA GLY A 308 16.08 9.38 -12.13
C GLY A 308 17.29 9.76 -11.28
N TYR A 309 17.37 11.02 -10.83
CA TYR A 309 18.41 11.48 -9.92
C TYR A 309 18.34 10.76 -8.57
N ALA A 310 17.12 10.60 -8.01
CA ALA A 310 16.93 9.88 -6.76
C ALA A 310 17.29 8.41 -6.86
N TRP A 311 16.95 7.76 -7.98
CA TRP A 311 17.36 6.38 -8.26
C TRP A 311 18.88 6.25 -8.36
N GLY A 312 19.54 7.17 -9.05
CA GLY A 312 21.01 7.22 -9.12
C GLY A 312 21.67 7.40 -7.76
N LEU A 313 21.13 8.27 -6.90
CA LEU A 313 21.60 8.42 -5.51
C LEU A 313 21.35 7.17 -4.67
N SER A 314 20.18 6.55 -4.79
CA SER A 314 19.76 5.43 -3.94
C SER A 314 20.41 4.10 -4.34
N ARG A 315 20.70 3.91 -5.63
CA ARG A 315 21.09 2.60 -6.19
C ARG A 315 22.23 2.64 -7.20
N GLY A 316 22.88 3.79 -7.41
CA GLY A 316 23.91 3.93 -8.42
C GLY A 316 23.39 3.51 -9.81
N CYS A 317 24.13 2.61 -10.47
CA CYS A 317 23.77 2.10 -11.80
C CYS A 317 22.89 0.84 -11.78
N PHE A 318 22.48 0.32 -10.61
CA PHE A 318 21.74 -0.95 -10.49
C PHE A 318 20.24 -0.85 -10.87
N GLY A 319 19.81 0.26 -11.46
CA GLY A 319 18.44 0.46 -11.94
C GLY A 319 18.21 1.89 -12.42
N SER A 320 17.02 2.15 -12.96
CA SER A 320 16.60 3.49 -13.39
C SER A 320 15.16 3.76 -13.02
N ALA A 321 14.81 5.05 -12.87
CA ALA A 321 13.42 5.46 -12.66
C ALA A 321 12.50 4.95 -13.78
N ALA A 322 12.95 4.97 -15.04
CA ALA A 322 12.17 4.48 -16.16
C ALA A 322 11.84 2.98 -16.05
N MET A 323 12.83 2.17 -15.65
CA MET A 323 12.64 0.73 -15.44
C MET A 323 11.66 0.47 -14.29
N PHE A 324 11.84 1.17 -13.17
CA PHE A 324 10.93 1.01 -12.04
C PHE A 324 9.50 1.45 -12.40
N ARG A 325 9.34 2.60 -13.07
CA ARG A 325 8.03 3.09 -13.55
C ARG A 325 7.37 2.09 -14.50
N HIS A 326 8.13 1.48 -15.42
CA HIS A 326 7.63 0.41 -16.30
C HIS A 326 7.05 -0.74 -15.48
N ILE A 327 7.83 -1.25 -14.53
CA ILE A 327 7.44 -2.41 -13.74
C ILE A 327 6.24 -2.09 -12.85
N ILE A 328 6.22 -0.93 -12.19
CA ILE A 328 5.09 -0.49 -11.35
C ILE A 328 3.83 -0.24 -12.19
N ALA A 329 3.94 0.35 -13.37
CA ALA A 329 2.79 0.55 -14.27
C ALA A 329 2.14 -0.78 -14.64
N HIS A 330 2.92 -1.78 -15.05
CA HIS A 330 2.41 -3.13 -15.32
C HIS A 330 1.85 -3.83 -14.07
N THR A 331 2.35 -3.47 -12.88
CA THR A 331 1.84 -4.01 -11.62
C THR A 331 0.48 -3.40 -11.29
N ALA A 332 0.34 -2.08 -11.40
CA ALA A 332 -0.93 -1.39 -11.22
C ALA A 332 -1.98 -1.90 -12.23
N ASP A 333 -1.61 -2.03 -13.50
CA ASP A 333 -2.46 -2.62 -14.54
C ASP A 333 -2.94 -4.03 -14.17
N ARG A 334 -2.02 -4.90 -13.72
CA ARG A 334 -2.36 -6.26 -13.34
C ARG A 334 -3.24 -6.32 -12.09
N LEU A 335 -2.98 -5.48 -11.09
CA LEU A 335 -3.83 -5.40 -9.89
C LEU A 335 -5.23 -4.89 -10.22
N ILE A 336 -5.35 -3.86 -11.05
CA ILE A 336 -6.64 -3.32 -11.50
C ILE A 336 -7.41 -4.39 -12.28
N SER A 337 -6.76 -5.09 -13.20
CA SER A 337 -7.37 -6.12 -14.05
C SER A 337 -7.85 -7.34 -13.24
N GLU A 338 -7.05 -7.80 -12.27
CA GLU A 338 -7.35 -9.02 -11.49
C GLU A 338 -8.35 -8.78 -10.35
N PHE A 339 -8.40 -7.57 -9.79
CA PHE A 339 -9.10 -7.29 -8.54
C PHE A 339 -10.08 -6.12 -8.60
N GLY A 340 -10.09 -5.34 -9.69
CA GLY A 340 -11.09 -4.29 -9.93
C GLY A 340 -12.44 -4.86 -10.29
N SER A 341 -13.52 -4.10 -10.08
CA SER A 341 -14.89 -4.48 -10.50
C SER A 341 -15.46 -5.70 -9.75
N HIS A 342 -14.97 -5.93 -8.52
CA HIS A 342 -15.42 -6.97 -7.59
C HIS A 342 -16.00 -6.37 -6.29
N GLU A 343 -16.54 -5.15 -6.36
CA GLU A 343 -17.13 -4.46 -5.22
C GLU A 343 -18.26 -5.25 -4.55
N ASP A 344 -19.07 -5.95 -5.36
CA ASP A 344 -20.17 -6.80 -4.89
C ASP A 344 -19.66 -8.00 -4.07
N GLU A 345 -18.40 -8.39 -4.25
CA GLU A 345 -17.71 -9.40 -3.44
C GLU A 345 -16.93 -8.79 -2.26
N GLY A 346 -17.09 -7.49 -2.01
CA GLY A 346 -16.38 -6.78 -0.95
C GLY A 346 -14.89 -6.52 -1.24
N LEU A 347 -14.45 -6.60 -2.51
CA LEU A 347 -13.09 -6.31 -2.92
C LEU A 347 -13.02 -4.97 -3.66
N PHE A 348 -12.08 -4.13 -3.28
CA PHE A 348 -11.98 -2.74 -3.74
C PHE A 348 -10.54 -2.41 -4.12
N ILE A 349 -10.33 -1.83 -5.29
CA ILE A 349 -9.04 -1.28 -5.68
C ILE A 349 -8.92 0.16 -5.16
N VAL A 350 -7.80 0.43 -4.49
CA VAL A 350 -7.41 1.74 -3.98
C VAL A 350 -6.19 2.21 -4.78
N SER A 351 -6.42 3.02 -5.78
CA SER A 351 -5.39 3.40 -6.75
C SER A 351 -4.47 4.54 -6.24
N SER A 352 -3.71 4.28 -5.18
CA SER A 352 -2.74 5.22 -4.61
C SER A 352 -1.63 5.66 -5.58
N HIS A 353 -1.36 4.90 -6.64
CA HIS A 353 -0.42 5.31 -7.68
C HIS A 353 -0.88 6.61 -8.38
N MET A 354 -2.19 6.85 -8.48
CA MET A 354 -2.77 8.00 -9.19
C MET A 354 -2.52 9.33 -8.47
N THR A 355 -2.44 9.29 -7.14
CA THR A 355 -2.53 10.49 -6.30
C THR A 355 -1.20 11.08 -5.90
N ILE A 356 -0.11 10.32 -6.00
CA ILE A 356 1.20 10.81 -5.56
C ILE A 356 1.78 11.80 -6.55
N ASP A 357 2.20 12.96 -6.06
CA ASP A 357 2.86 13.96 -6.89
C ASP A 357 4.24 13.44 -7.34
N PRO A 358 4.50 13.30 -8.66
CA PRO A 358 5.76 12.74 -9.16
C PRO A 358 6.98 13.63 -8.87
N VAL A 359 6.76 14.91 -8.54
CA VAL A 359 7.82 15.89 -8.28
C VAL A 359 7.94 16.18 -6.79
N TYR A 360 6.85 16.57 -6.16
CA TYR A 360 6.82 17.08 -4.78
C TYR A 360 6.35 16.04 -3.75
N GLY A 361 5.94 14.85 -4.18
CA GLY A 361 5.48 13.76 -3.30
C GLY A 361 6.61 12.93 -2.70
N TYR A 362 7.85 13.09 -3.17
CA TYR A 362 9.01 12.31 -2.73
C TYR A 362 9.96 13.11 -1.84
N LYS A 363 10.78 12.41 -1.04
CA LYS A 363 11.87 13.06 -0.30
C LYS A 363 12.75 13.84 -1.26
N ASN A 364 13.09 15.06 -0.86
CA ASN A 364 13.77 16.01 -1.73
C ASN A 364 14.73 16.89 -0.94
N ASP A 365 15.61 17.56 -1.68
CA ASP A 365 16.62 18.48 -1.18
C ASP A 365 16.92 19.54 -2.25
N THR A 366 17.62 20.60 -1.86
CA THR A 366 18.12 21.64 -2.78
C THR A 366 19.65 21.60 -2.79
N ARG A 367 20.25 21.45 -3.97
CA ARG A 367 21.71 21.27 -4.11
C ARG A 367 22.27 22.05 -5.29
N LYS A 368 23.59 22.29 -5.28
CA LYS A 368 24.30 22.85 -6.45
C LYS A 368 24.10 21.93 -7.67
N ALA A 369 23.84 22.52 -8.83
CA ALA A 369 23.64 21.78 -10.09
C ALA A 369 24.83 20.88 -10.44
N ASN A 370 26.05 21.33 -10.11
CA ASN A 370 27.29 20.56 -10.11
C ASN A 370 28.33 21.27 -9.23
N ILE A 371 29.50 20.65 -9.03
CA ILE A 371 30.56 21.15 -8.14
C ILE A 371 31.13 22.54 -8.52
N HIS A 372 30.87 23.03 -9.74
CA HIS A 372 31.35 24.32 -10.24
C HIS A 372 30.25 25.38 -10.36
N SER A 373 29.00 25.03 -10.07
CA SER A 373 27.85 25.93 -10.19
C SER A 373 27.33 26.36 -8.83
N GLU A 374 27.09 27.65 -8.63
CA GLU A 374 26.36 28.15 -7.45
C GLU A 374 24.84 28.02 -7.62
N HIS A 375 24.36 27.71 -8.82
CA HIS A 375 22.94 27.55 -9.10
C HIS A 375 22.39 26.33 -8.35
N GLN A 376 21.30 26.54 -7.62
CA GLN A 376 20.63 25.52 -6.84
C GLN A 376 19.51 24.86 -7.64
N VAL A 377 19.43 23.54 -7.58
CA VAL A 377 18.39 22.73 -8.21
C VAL A 377 17.64 21.92 -7.15
N PHE A 378 16.33 21.79 -7.36
CA PHE A 378 15.49 20.87 -6.60
C PHE A 378 15.69 19.45 -7.11
N VAL A 379 15.93 18.51 -6.20
CA VAL A 379 16.13 17.10 -6.54
C VAL A 379 15.40 16.19 -5.58
N ASN A 380 14.82 15.09 -6.08
CA ASN A 380 14.40 14.01 -5.19
C ASN A 380 15.64 13.23 -4.70
N THR A 381 15.60 12.75 -3.46
CA THR A 381 16.72 12.06 -2.81
C THR A 381 16.46 10.59 -2.52
N ASP A 382 15.20 10.15 -2.59
CA ASP A 382 14.79 8.76 -2.40
C ASP A 382 13.90 8.34 -3.58
N GLY A 383 14.30 7.28 -4.28
CA GLY A 383 13.59 6.80 -5.47
C GLY A 383 12.34 5.98 -5.14
N ILE A 384 12.15 5.60 -3.88
CA ILE A 384 11.10 4.69 -3.43
C ILE A 384 10.14 5.38 -2.47
N HIS A 385 10.67 6.01 -1.42
CA HIS A 385 9.82 6.46 -0.32
C HIS A 385 9.30 7.89 -0.52
N PRO A 386 7.99 8.11 -0.34
CA PRO A 386 7.40 9.44 -0.28
C PRO A 386 7.97 10.29 0.86
N ASN A 387 7.76 11.60 0.75
CA ASN A 387 7.80 12.49 1.90
C ASN A 387 6.43 12.51 2.61
N HIS A 388 6.28 13.29 3.69
CA HIS A 388 5.00 13.39 4.41
C HIS A 388 3.82 13.82 3.52
N ALA A 389 4.03 14.73 2.56
CA ALA A 389 2.96 15.14 1.65
C ALA A 389 2.53 13.99 0.74
N GLY A 390 3.47 13.25 0.15
CA GLY A 390 3.16 12.09 -0.69
C GLY A 390 2.49 10.95 0.09
N TYR A 391 2.90 10.70 1.34
CA TYR A 391 2.19 9.75 2.20
C TYR A 391 0.75 10.19 2.48
N ARG A 392 0.50 11.48 2.69
CA ARG A 392 -0.87 12.00 2.86
C ARG A 392 -1.70 11.82 1.60
N GLN A 393 -1.12 12.01 0.41
CA GLN A 393 -1.80 11.73 -0.87
C GLN A 393 -2.18 10.25 -1.03
N MET A 394 -1.34 9.33 -0.54
CA MET A 394 -1.71 7.90 -0.45
C MET A 394 -2.86 7.68 0.54
N GLY A 395 -2.82 8.38 1.68
CA GLY A 395 -3.87 8.37 2.68
C GLY A 395 -5.19 8.93 2.16
N ASP A 396 -5.17 9.92 1.26
CA ASP A 396 -6.38 10.47 0.61
C ASP A 396 -7.10 9.40 -0.23
N ALA A 397 -6.33 8.62 -1.00
CA ALA A 397 -6.86 7.49 -1.76
C ALA A 397 -7.50 6.44 -0.84
N LEU A 398 -6.80 6.06 0.23
CA LEU A 398 -7.33 5.08 1.19
C LEU A 398 -8.55 5.62 1.95
N ALA A 399 -8.54 6.89 2.35
CA ALA A 399 -9.63 7.48 3.11
C ALA A 399 -10.95 7.51 2.32
N GLY A 400 -10.90 7.83 1.03
CA GLY A 400 -12.08 7.76 0.15
C GLY A 400 -12.67 6.35 0.08
N ALA A 401 -11.82 5.33 -0.08
CA ALA A 401 -12.27 3.94 -0.13
C ALA A 401 -12.79 3.45 1.23
N VAL A 402 -12.10 3.76 2.33
CA VAL A 402 -12.53 3.39 3.68
C VAL A 402 -13.87 4.05 4.03
N GLU A 403 -14.09 5.32 3.68
CA GLU A 403 -15.37 5.99 3.90
C GLU A 403 -16.48 5.40 3.01
N ALA A 404 -16.16 4.91 1.81
CA ALA A 404 -17.12 4.27 0.92
C ALA A 404 -17.61 2.90 1.43
N VAL A 405 -16.77 2.17 2.16
CA VAL A 405 -17.09 0.81 2.64
C VAL A 405 -17.58 0.74 4.08
N ARG A 406 -17.39 1.79 4.86
CA ARG A 406 -17.99 1.89 6.20
C ARG A 406 -19.46 2.27 6.08
N SER A 407 -20.31 1.44 6.68
CA SER A 407 -21.77 1.59 6.69
C SER A 407 -22.25 2.29 7.94
#